data_AF-A0A931TEU1-F1
#
_entry.id   AF-A0A931TEU1-F1
#
_cell.length_a   1.000
_cell.length_b   1.000
_cell.length_c   1.000
_cell.angle_alpha   90.00
_cell.angle_beta   90.00
_cell.angle_gamma   90.00
#
_symmetry.space_group_name_H-M   'P 1'
#
loop_
_entity.id
_entity.type
_entity.pdbx_description
1 polymer ?
#
loop_
_entity_poly.entity_id
_entity_poly.type
_entity_poly.pdbx_seq_one_letter_code
_entity_poly.pdbx_strand_id
1 'polypeptide(L)'
;MTCARDRRGIALPMALMTLCMLATLSAVFATLARTEPVIATNHLRSAQARLMADSGLERALWALTNATAPGAFGGTGTPPNVVVNAAAAAPYDGSSFIRLGPEGGFFVMVSGSDQHVRVVRSIGWSPHGEGPGTRTSSTSRVVASVARVRNVPREAVCAVCTGTTVGLTSAVTVDARGSDASDCGAKAAVAASADVVFGASARLFGAGAAPGESAANVEGRDWLGSQAVPSLTDEDLDTLKALAATRGGYRRPPSDGPFELTDVRDGLVFVDTPAGTNALAPTNRAVVAIRPGFAAQVPFRGWIVVNGDVSLEGHFGEIAGLVYAANAVSAADSGGSRITGMIVAAGRLGAPASILGNLSVAFDCTAARGSSLLPSGWFVRPGAYCDRPTGC
;
A
#
# COMPACT_ATOMS: atom_id res chain seq x y z
N MET A 1 87.29 -43.38 21.92
CA MET A 1 85.81 -43.38 22.10
C MET A 1 85.56 -43.19 23.59
N THR A 2 84.89 -42.17 24.11
CA THR A 2 83.95 -41.18 23.57
C THR A 2 84.07 -39.93 24.45
N CYS A 3 84.20 -38.75 23.82
CA CYS A 3 84.23 -37.47 24.50
C CYS A 3 82.80 -37.12 24.97
N ALA A 4 82.55 -37.17 26.28
CA ALA A 4 81.29 -36.73 26.87
C ALA A 4 81.28 -35.18 26.90
N ARG A 5 80.69 -34.60 25.86
CA ARG A 5 80.53 -33.15 25.70
C ARG A 5 79.54 -32.64 26.76
N ASP A 6 80.03 -31.82 27.68
CA ASP A 6 79.24 -31.24 28.77
C ASP A 6 78.09 -30.38 28.22
N ARG A 7 76.84 -30.84 28.42
CA ARG A 7 75.60 -30.16 28.00
C ARG A 7 74.94 -29.36 29.12
N ARG A 8 75.60 -29.20 30.28
CA ARG A 8 74.99 -28.61 31.49
C ARG A 8 74.71 -27.10 31.42
N GLY A 9 75.24 -26.39 30.41
CA GLY A 9 75.01 -24.95 30.21
C GLY A 9 73.80 -24.56 29.33
N ILE A 10 73.16 -25.52 28.64
CA ILE A 10 72.13 -25.23 27.61
C ILE A 10 70.69 -25.35 28.17
N ALA A 11 70.52 -26.06 29.28
CA ALA A 11 69.21 -26.31 29.88
C ALA A 11 68.56 -25.03 30.43
N LEU A 12 69.34 -24.16 31.08
CA LEU A 12 68.86 -22.88 31.62
C LEU A 12 68.36 -21.92 30.52
N PRO A 13 69.12 -21.63 29.45
CA PRO A 13 68.64 -20.76 28.38
C PRO A 13 67.47 -21.37 27.58
N MET A 14 67.40 -22.70 27.41
CA MET A 14 66.20 -23.34 26.84
C MET A 14 64.98 -23.19 27.74
N ALA A 15 65.12 -23.39 29.05
CA ALA A 15 64.03 -23.20 30.00
C ALA A 15 63.53 -21.74 30.00
N LEU A 16 64.43 -20.76 29.99
CA LEU A 16 64.09 -19.35 29.89
C LEU A 16 63.41 -18.98 28.57
N MET A 17 63.86 -19.52 27.44
CA MET A 17 63.19 -19.36 26.14
C MET A 17 61.78 -19.94 26.17
N THR A 18 61.59 -21.14 26.74
CA THR A 18 60.26 -21.76 26.86
C THR A 18 59.34 -20.99 27.80
N LEU A 19 59.85 -20.46 28.91
CA LEU A 19 59.10 -19.62 29.85
C LEU A 19 58.69 -18.30 29.19
N CYS A 20 59.58 -17.67 28.41
CA CYS A 20 59.25 -16.50 27.62
C CYS A 20 58.14 -16.80 26.60
N MET A 21 58.24 -17.92 25.87
CA MET A 21 57.20 -18.32 24.92
C MET A 21 55.85 -18.61 25.59
N LEU A 22 55.83 -19.29 26.74
CA LEU A 22 54.59 -19.52 27.48
C LEU A 22 53.99 -18.22 28.03
N ALA A 23 54.84 -17.29 28.50
CA ALA A 23 54.39 -16.00 29.01
C ALA A 23 53.79 -15.13 27.90
N THR A 24 54.39 -15.10 26.70
CA THR A 24 53.81 -14.38 25.56
C THR A 24 52.50 -15.02 25.08
N LEU A 25 52.42 -16.34 25.03
CA LEU A 25 51.18 -17.06 24.68
C LEU A 25 50.05 -16.77 25.69
N SER A 26 50.36 -16.76 26.98
CA SER A 26 49.42 -16.44 28.05
C SER A 26 48.93 -14.99 27.97
N ALA A 27 49.83 -14.06 27.64
CA ALA A 27 49.47 -12.66 27.42
C ALA A 27 48.54 -12.46 26.21
N VAL A 28 48.75 -13.20 25.13
CA VAL A 28 47.88 -13.18 23.93
C VAL A 28 46.49 -13.74 24.24
N PHE A 29 46.38 -14.85 24.98
CA PHE A 29 45.06 -15.35 25.39
C PHE A 29 44.33 -14.39 26.34
N ALA A 30 45.07 -13.70 27.22
CA ALA A 30 44.49 -12.69 28.10
C ALA A 30 43.98 -11.45 27.34
N THR A 31 44.64 -11.05 26.24
CA THR A 31 44.14 -9.95 25.39
C THR A 31 42.94 -10.38 24.56
N LEU A 32 42.94 -11.59 23.98
CA LEU A 32 41.79 -12.16 23.27
C LEU A 32 40.55 -12.29 24.18
N ALA A 33 40.73 -12.74 25.43
CA ALA A 33 39.65 -12.84 26.41
C ALA A 33 39.01 -11.47 26.75
N ARG A 34 39.71 -10.35 26.52
CA ARG A 34 39.16 -9.00 26.73
C ARG A 34 38.44 -8.45 25.51
N THR A 35 38.72 -8.93 24.30
CA THR A 35 38.07 -8.40 23.09
C THR A 35 36.67 -8.95 22.89
N GLU A 36 36.41 -10.21 23.25
CA GLU A 36 35.10 -10.85 23.07
C GLU A 36 33.97 -10.14 23.85
N PRO A 37 34.11 -9.79 25.15
CA PRO A 37 33.05 -9.10 25.88
C PRO A 37 32.75 -7.71 25.30
N VAL A 38 33.76 -7.02 24.78
CA VAL A 38 33.61 -5.70 24.16
C VAL A 38 32.86 -5.82 22.83
N ILE A 39 33.24 -6.78 22.00
CA ILE A 39 32.57 -7.07 20.72
C ILE A 39 31.11 -7.46 20.98
N ALA A 40 30.86 -8.38 21.91
CA ALA A 40 29.50 -8.81 22.27
C ALA A 40 28.65 -7.63 22.77
N THR A 41 29.21 -6.76 23.61
CA THR A 41 28.51 -5.58 24.11
C THR A 41 28.20 -4.58 22.98
N ASN A 42 29.13 -4.39 22.04
CA ASN A 42 28.91 -3.51 20.89
C ASN A 42 27.83 -4.07 19.95
N HIS A 43 27.84 -5.38 19.68
CA HIS A 43 26.80 -6.04 18.90
C HIS A 43 25.43 -5.93 19.57
N LEU A 44 25.36 -6.20 20.89
CA LEU A 44 24.12 -6.06 21.66
C LEU A 44 23.57 -4.63 21.57
N ARG A 45 24.40 -3.61 21.78
CA ARG A 45 23.97 -2.20 21.70
C ARG A 45 23.51 -1.82 20.30
N SER A 46 24.18 -2.33 19.27
CA SER A 46 23.77 -2.10 17.87
C SER A 46 22.41 -2.74 17.56
N ALA A 47 22.19 -3.97 18.01
CA ALA A 47 20.89 -4.64 17.88
C ALA A 47 19.79 -3.92 18.67
N GLN A 48 20.08 -3.47 19.89
CA GLN A 48 19.13 -2.69 20.69
C GLN A 48 18.79 -1.35 20.01
N ALA A 49 19.78 -0.59 19.55
CA ALA A 49 19.55 0.64 18.81
C ALA A 49 18.71 0.41 17.55
N ARG A 50 18.86 -0.75 16.89
CA ARG A 50 18.02 -1.13 15.75
C ARG A 50 16.56 -1.33 16.16
N LEU A 51 16.31 -2.13 17.20
CA LEU A 51 14.97 -2.39 17.70
C LEU A 51 14.28 -1.11 18.17
N MET A 52 15.02 -0.16 18.75
CA MET A 52 14.49 1.16 19.12
C MET A 52 14.07 1.96 17.88
N ALA A 53 14.84 1.90 16.79
CA ALA A 53 14.49 2.56 15.53
C ALA A 53 13.26 1.92 14.88
N ASP A 54 13.14 0.59 14.89
CA ASP A 54 11.95 -0.11 14.38
C ASP A 54 10.70 0.22 15.23
N SER A 55 10.87 0.34 16.55
CA SER A 55 9.78 0.79 17.45
C SER A 55 9.28 2.20 17.10
N GLY A 56 10.18 3.08 16.66
CA GLY A 56 9.80 4.41 16.19
C GLY A 56 9.03 4.39 14.87
N LEU A 57 9.38 3.48 13.95
CA LEU A 57 8.61 3.25 12.73
C LEU A 57 7.20 2.76 13.05
N GLU A 58 7.07 1.75 13.92
CA GLU A 58 5.76 1.21 14.34
C GLU A 58 4.91 2.29 15.04
N ARG A 59 5.53 3.12 15.88
CA ARG A 59 4.81 4.25 16.50
C ARG A 59 4.30 5.25 15.47
N ALA A 60 5.09 5.57 14.44
CA ALA A 60 4.63 6.46 13.37
C ALA A 60 3.47 5.85 12.57
N LEU A 61 3.55 4.56 12.23
CA LEU A 61 2.47 3.85 11.53
C LEU A 61 1.18 3.84 12.35
N TRP A 62 1.28 3.57 13.65
CA TRP A 62 0.14 3.64 14.57
C TRP A 62 -0.45 5.04 14.60
N ALA A 63 0.39 6.08 14.73
CA ALA A 63 -0.05 7.47 14.82
C ALA A 63 -0.70 7.99 13.54
N LEU A 64 -0.21 7.55 12.38
CA LEU A 64 -0.79 7.88 11.07
C LEU A 64 -2.12 7.15 10.85
N THR A 65 -2.23 5.89 11.30
CA THR A 65 -3.45 5.08 11.20
C THR A 65 -4.54 5.60 12.14
N ASN A 66 -4.16 6.02 13.35
CA ASN A 66 -5.05 6.51 14.38
C ASN A 66 -4.95 8.04 14.53
N ALA A 67 -4.89 8.78 13.41
CA ALA A 67 -4.51 10.20 13.43
C ALA A 67 -5.41 11.11 14.29
N THR A 68 -6.64 10.69 14.59
CA THR A 68 -7.58 11.42 15.47
C THR A 68 -7.44 11.06 16.96
N ALA A 69 -6.66 10.05 17.32
CA ALA A 69 -6.46 9.65 18.70
C ALA A 69 -5.57 10.67 19.46
N PRO A 70 -5.74 10.81 20.79
CA PRO A 70 -4.86 11.65 21.60
C PRO A 70 -3.39 11.24 21.45
N GLY A 71 -2.51 12.21 21.17
CA GLY A 71 -1.07 11.96 20.98
C GLY A 71 -0.67 11.32 19.64
N ALA A 72 -1.62 11.18 18.72
CA ALA A 72 -1.37 10.77 17.34
C ALA A 72 -0.97 11.96 16.45
N PHE A 73 -1.01 11.79 15.13
CA PHE A 73 -0.50 12.78 14.17
C PHE A 73 -1.37 14.05 14.06
N GLY A 74 -2.63 13.98 14.48
CA GLY A 74 -3.63 15.02 14.21
C GLY A 74 -4.26 14.83 12.83
N GLY A 75 -5.57 14.68 12.80
CA GLY A 75 -6.35 14.47 11.58
C GLY A 75 -7.83 14.76 11.80
N THR A 76 -8.61 14.66 10.74
CA THR A 76 -10.07 14.84 10.77
C THR A 76 -10.77 13.63 10.16
N GLY A 77 -12.04 13.44 10.50
CA GLY A 77 -12.86 12.32 10.03
C GLY A 77 -12.90 11.13 10.98
N THR A 78 -13.56 10.07 10.56
CA THR A 78 -13.68 8.80 11.30
C THR A 78 -13.06 7.68 10.48
N PRO A 79 -12.36 6.69 11.09
CA PRO A 79 -11.89 5.52 10.37
C PRO A 79 -13.04 4.85 9.58
N PRO A 80 -12.82 4.44 8.32
CA PRO A 80 -11.58 4.47 7.54
C PRO A 80 -11.34 5.76 6.72
N ASN A 81 -12.14 6.81 6.92
CA ASN A 81 -12.12 8.08 6.17
C ASN A 81 -11.30 9.18 6.86
N VAL A 82 -10.24 8.81 7.59
CA VAL A 82 -9.39 9.79 8.28
C VAL A 82 -8.56 10.55 7.26
N VAL A 83 -8.40 11.86 7.41
CA VAL A 83 -7.51 12.68 6.58
C VAL A 83 -6.42 13.29 7.45
N VAL A 84 -5.16 13.09 7.03
CA VAL A 84 -3.96 13.60 7.73
C VAL A 84 -3.47 14.83 6.99
N ASN A 85 -3.90 16.02 7.44
CA ASN A 85 -3.59 17.30 6.80
C ASN A 85 -2.55 18.15 7.55
N ALA A 86 -2.09 17.71 8.72
CA ALA A 86 -1.13 18.46 9.51
C ALA A 86 0.32 18.16 9.08
N ALA A 87 1.18 19.18 9.13
CA ALA A 87 2.61 18.94 9.20
C ALA A 87 2.91 18.13 10.47
N ALA A 88 3.94 17.27 10.41
CA ALA A 88 4.33 16.49 11.58
C ALA A 88 4.61 17.44 12.76
N ALA A 89 3.86 17.28 13.84
CA ALA A 89 4.09 17.98 15.10
C ALA A 89 4.89 17.07 16.05
N ALA A 90 5.47 17.65 17.10
CA ALA A 90 6.11 16.87 18.16
C ALA A 90 5.16 15.78 18.69
N PRO A 91 5.62 14.53 18.86
CA PRO A 91 7.01 14.08 18.74
C PRO A 91 7.44 13.62 17.33
N TYR A 92 6.56 13.67 16.33
CA TYR A 92 6.78 13.13 14.97
C TYR A 92 7.54 14.06 14.03
N ASP A 93 7.90 15.25 14.47
CA ASP A 93 8.78 16.20 13.77
C ASP A 93 10.28 15.89 13.98
N GLY A 94 10.60 14.91 14.81
CA GLY A 94 11.97 14.54 15.18
C GLY A 94 12.58 15.42 16.28
N SER A 95 11.83 16.35 16.86
CA SER A 95 12.31 17.26 17.91
C SER A 95 12.45 16.57 19.28
N SER A 96 11.68 15.50 19.51
CA SER A 96 11.50 14.90 20.82
C SER A 96 12.05 13.48 20.88
N PHE A 97 12.83 13.19 21.93
CA PHE A 97 13.29 11.84 22.22
C PHE A 97 12.20 11.07 22.97
N ILE A 98 11.75 9.96 22.41
CA ILE A 98 10.80 9.06 23.06
C ILE A 98 11.58 7.95 23.75
N ARG A 99 11.61 7.99 25.08
CA ARG A 99 12.28 7.01 25.92
C ARG A 99 11.43 5.74 26.08
N LEU A 100 12.04 4.58 25.84
CA LEU A 100 11.46 3.26 26.02
C LEU A 100 12.20 2.51 27.15
N GLY A 101 12.23 3.12 28.34
CA GLY A 101 12.91 2.55 29.51
C GLY A 101 14.40 2.91 29.62
N PRO A 102 15.16 2.19 30.46
CA PRO A 102 16.59 2.44 30.68
C PRO A 102 17.48 2.00 29.51
N GLU A 103 16.99 1.12 28.63
CA GLU A 103 17.74 0.56 27.49
C GLU A 103 17.86 1.52 26.30
N GLY A 104 17.07 2.60 26.28
CA GLY A 104 17.15 3.61 25.22
C GLY A 104 15.81 4.18 24.79
N GLY A 105 15.75 4.55 23.53
CA GLY A 105 14.61 5.23 22.93
C GLY A 105 14.91 5.67 21.51
N PHE A 106 14.04 6.50 20.94
CA PHE A 106 14.17 6.91 19.55
C PHE A 106 13.71 8.34 19.29
N PHE A 107 14.22 8.91 18.21
CA PHE A 107 13.60 10.04 17.52
C PHE A 107 12.84 9.51 16.31
N VAL A 108 11.71 10.14 15.99
CA VAL A 108 10.92 9.80 14.80
C VAL A 108 10.53 11.06 14.07
N MET A 109 10.78 11.07 12.76
CA MET A 109 10.45 12.15 11.86
C MET A 109 9.59 11.60 10.73
N VAL A 110 8.41 12.18 10.54
CA VAL A 110 7.53 11.88 9.40
C VAL A 110 7.54 13.08 8.46
N SER A 111 7.85 12.85 7.19
CA SER A 111 7.95 13.89 6.18
C SER A 111 7.09 13.57 4.94
N GLY A 112 6.93 14.58 4.08
CA GLY A 112 6.04 14.57 2.92
C GLY A 112 4.70 15.24 3.23
N SER A 113 4.03 15.78 2.19
CA SER A 113 2.71 16.44 2.26
C SER A 113 1.59 15.64 1.56
N ASP A 114 1.91 14.53 0.87
CA ASP A 114 0.95 13.65 0.22
C ASP A 114 0.04 12.89 1.22
N GLN A 115 -1.25 12.78 0.93
CA GLN A 115 -2.24 12.19 1.84
C GLN A 115 -2.19 10.66 1.93
N HIS A 116 -1.55 10.01 0.96
CA HIS A 116 -1.52 8.56 0.80
C HIS A 116 -0.10 7.98 0.93
N VAL A 117 0.94 8.80 0.78
CA VAL A 117 2.33 8.41 0.99
C VAL A 117 3.08 9.40 1.88
N ARG A 118 3.88 8.85 2.80
CA ARG A 118 4.77 9.60 3.70
C ARG A 118 6.12 8.90 3.77
N VAL A 119 7.13 9.61 4.24
CA VAL A 119 8.42 9.03 4.58
C VAL A 119 8.61 9.09 6.08
N VAL A 120 8.89 7.95 6.70
CA VAL A 120 9.20 7.84 8.12
C VAL A 120 10.70 7.60 8.26
N ARG A 121 11.35 8.43 9.06
CA ARG A 121 12.73 8.26 9.50
C ARG A 121 12.74 8.08 11.01
N SER A 122 13.25 6.97 11.48
CA SER A 122 13.47 6.76 12.91
C SER A 122 14.95 6.55 13.22
N ILE A 123 15.41 7.14 14.31
CA ILE A 123 16.77 7.01 14.82
C ILE A 123 16.68 6.45 16.23
N GLY A 124 17.04 5.18 16.39
CA GLY A 124 17.10 4.50 17.67
C GLY A 124 18.46 4.69 18.34
N TRP A 125 18.43 4.82 19.66
CA TRP A 125 19.59 5.02 20.52
C TRP A 125 19.60 3.97 21.64
N SER A 126 20.78 3.43 21.94
CA SER A 126 21.03 2.59 23.13
C SER A 126 22.39 2.94 23.76
N PRO A 127 22.52 3.08 25.09
CA PRO A 127 21.45 3.04 26.08
C PRO A 127 20.75 4.40 26.28
N HIS A 128 21.32 5.50 25.80
CA HIS A 128 20.85 6.87 26.07
C HIS A 128 20.91 7.73 24.80
N GLY A 129 19.91 8.62 24.63
CA GLY A 129 19.82 9.57 23.51
C GLY A 129 19.80 11.04 23.92
N GLU A 130 19.99 11.35 25.21
CA GLU A 130 19.91 12.72 25.74
C GLU A 130 21.30 13.39 25.77
N GLY A 131 21.58 14.21 24.75
CA GLY A 131 22.63 15.24 24.78
C GLY A 131 24.05 14.84 24.33
N PRO A 132 24.82 15.77 23.74
CA PRO A 132 26.22 15.57 23.40
C PRO A 132 27.07 15.61 24.69
N GLY A 133 27.21 14.49 25.39
CA GLY A 133 28.00 14.53 26.62
C GLY A 133 28.29 13.24 27.36
N THR A 134 27.57 12.13 27.15
CA THR A 134 27.84 10.90 27.94
C THR A 134 27.81 9.59 27.13
N ARG A 135 29.02 9.00 27.03
CA ARG A 135 29.38 7.57 27.01
C ARG A 135 28.70 6.64 25.99
N THR A 136 29.47 6.23 24.98
CA THR A 136 29.31 4.97 24.20
C THR A 136 27.86 4.61 23.85
N SER A 137 27.16 5.49 23.16
CA SER A 137 25.86 5.19 22.59
C SER A 137 26.01 4.55 21.20
N SER A 138 25.23 3.51 20.95
CA SER A 138 25.01 3.00 19.61
C SER A 138 23.77 3.65 19.02
N THR A 139 23.83 3.95 17.72
CA THR A 139 22.70 4.51 16.98
C THR A 139 22.40 3.62 15.79
N SER A 140 21.11 3.51 15.46
CA SER A 140 20.65 2.88 14.22
C SER A 140 19.60 3.76 13.59
N ARG A 141 19.57 3.76 12.26
CA ARG A 141 18.62 4.54 11.47
C ARG A 141 17.78 3.62 10.61
N VAL A 142 16.48 3.84 10.66
CA VAL A 142 15.50 3.24 9.76
C VAL A 142 14.89 4.36 8.92
N VAL A 143 14.78 4.13 7.62
CA VAL A 143 13.97 4.97 6.73
C VAL A 143 13.00 4.07 5.99
N ALA A 144 11.73 4.45 5.97
CA ALA A 144 10.69 3.72 5.26
C ALA A 144 9.75 4.68 4.53
N SER A 145 9.42 4.39 3.27
CA SER A 145 8.22 4.97 2.67
C SER A 145 7.01 4.18 3.17
N VAL A 146 6.04 4.88 3.74
CA VAL A 146 4.79 4.31 4.23
C VAL A 146 3.66 4.81 3.36
N ALA A 147 2.70 3.95 3.10
CA ALA A 147 1.56 4.26 2.26
C ALA A 147 0.26 3.78 2.90
N ARG A 148 -0.86 4.32 2.45
CA ARG A 148 -2.20 3.81 2.73
C ARG A 148 -2.96 3.65 1.42
N VAL A 149 -3.87 2.67 1.36
CA VAL A 149 -4.75 2.53 0.20
C VAL A 149 -5.71 3.72 0.17
N ARG A 150 -5.76 4.43 -0.95
CA ARG A 150 -6.67 5.55 -1.17
C ARG A 150 -8.13 5.10 -1.10
N ASN A 151 -8.99 5.85 -0.43
CA ASN A 151 -10.39 5.50 -0.25
C ASN A 151 -11.23 6.04 -1.41
N VAL A 152 -11.02 5.49 -2.61
CA VAL A 152 -11.75 5.87 -3.84
C VAL A 152 -13.27 5.92 -3.64
N PRO A 153 -13.91 4.95 -2.95
CA PRO A 153 -15.36 4.98 -2.75
C PRO A 153 -15.85 6.18 -1.95
N ARG A 154 -15.04 6.73 -1.05
CA ARG A 154 -15.37 7.95 -0.30
C ARG A 154 -15.25 9.20 -1.17
N GLU A 155 -14.20 9.28 -1.98
CA GLU A 155 -13.88 10.46 -2.80
C GLU A 155 -14.73 10.59 -4.06
N ALA A 156 -15.18 9.46 -4.62
CA ALA A 156 -16.04 9.43 -5.79
C ALA A 156 -17.40 10.07 -5.54
N VAL A 157 -18.01 10.68 -6.55
CA VAL A 157 -19.39 11.20 -6.46
C VAL A 157 -20.44 10.21 -7.00
N CYS A 158 -20.01 9.05 -7.47
CA CYS A 158 -20.81 8.12 -8.27
C CYS A 158 -20.54 6.65 -7.93
N ALA A 159 -21.46 5.76 -8.29
CA ALA A 159 -21.26 4.31 -8.27
C ALA A 159 -20.56 3.79 -9.55
N VAL A 160 -20.83 4.43 -10.68
CA VAL A 160 -20.12 4.25 -11.95
C VAL A 160 -19.57 5.60 -12.38
N CYS A 161 -18.24 5.72 -12.38
CA CYS A 161 -17.56 6.98 -12.68
C CYS A 161 -16.68 6.83 -13.92
N THR A 162 -16.86 7.67 -14.94
CA THR A 162 -16.11 7.57 -16.20
C THR A 162 -15.43 8.89 -16.59
N GLY A 163 -14.12 8.86 -16.80
CA GLY A 163 -13.32 10.00 -17.27
C GLY A 163 -13.49 10.31 -18.76
N THR A 164 -14.45 9.65 -19.42
CA THR A 164 -14.90 9.87 -20.80
C THR A 164 -16.43 9.79 -20.85
N THR A 165 -17.01 9.99 -22.04
CA THR A 165 -18.44 9.72 -22.28
C THR A 165 -18.77 8.27 -21.89
N VAL A 166 -19.93 8.09 -21.25
CA VAL A 166 -20.48 6.76 -20.95
C VAL A 166 -21.75 6.50 -21.73
N GLY A 167 -21.77 5.40 -22.47
CA GLY A 167 -22.95 4.90 -23.16
C GLY A 167 -23.60 3.74 -22.41
N LEU A 168 -24.88 3.85 -22.10
CA LEU A 168 -25.67 2.82 -21.42
C LEU A 168 -26.62 2.21 -22.44
N THR A 169 -26.25 1.13 -23.13
CA THR A 169 -26.94 0.71 -24.36
C THR A 169 -28.17 -0.17 -24.11
N SER A 170 -28.01 -1.23 -23.33
CA SER A 170 -29.05 -2.27 -23.10
C SER A 170 -29.62 -2.18 -21.67
N ALA A 171 -30.14 -3.29 -21.11
CA ALA A 171 -30.75 -3.32 -19.78
C ALA A 171 -29.72 -3.11 -18.66
N VAL A 172 -29.23 -1.88 -18.50
CA VAL A 172 -28.30 -1.47 -17.44
C VAL A 172 -29.09 -0.91 -16.28
N THR A 173 -28.82 -1.43 -15.08
CA THR A 173 -29.35 -0.86 -13.84
C THR A 173 -28.21 -0.44 -12.95
N VAL A 174 -28.20 0.81 -12.50
CA VAL A 174 -27.25 1.29 -11.49
C VAL A 174 -28.04 1.86 -10.31
N ASP A 175 -27.86 1.25 -9.15
CA ASP A 175 -28.57 1.63 -7.93
C ASP A 175 -27.58 2.08 -6.87
N ALA A 176 -27.59 3.38 -6.59
CA ALA A 176 -26.77 4.03 -5.58
C ALA A 176 -27.58 4.47 -4.35
N ARG A 177 -28.85 4.05 -4.21
CA ARG A 177 -29.71 4.39 -3.05
C ARG A 177 -29.17 3.83 -1.73
N GLY A 178 -28.38 2.74 -1.80
CA GLY A 178 -27.69 2.16 -0.65
C GLY A 178 -26.50 2.97 -0.13
N SER A 179 -26.14 4.11 -0.76
CA SER A 179 -25.02 4.91 -0.29
C SER A 179 -25.35 5.63 1.02
N ASP A 180 -24.59 5.34 2.08
CA ASP A 180 -24.67 6.05 3.35
C ASP A 180 -23.89 7.37 3.27
N ALA A 181 -24.58 8.49 3.52
CA ALA A 181 -24.01 9.83 3.53
C ALA A 181 -22.92 10.03 4.60
N SER A 182 -22.98 9.26 5.71
CA SER A 182 -22.00 9.32 6.79
C SER A 182 -20.74 8.50 6.51
N ASP A 183 -20.87 7.41 5.73
CA ASP A 183 -19.77 6.48 5.48
C ASP A 183 -19.03 6.72 4.15
N CYS A 184 -19.68 6.51 3.01
CA CYS A 184 -19.06 6.79 1.70
C CYS A 184 -19.49 8.15 1.15
N GLY A 185 -20.51 8.80 1.71
CA GLY A 185 -21.12 9.99 1.12
C GLY A 185 -22.20 9.60 0.10
N ALA A 186 -23.14 10.52 -0.14
CA ALA A 186 -24.19 10.34 -1.13
C ALA A 186 -23.59 10.18 -2.54
N LYS A 187 -24.09 9.21 -3.32
CA LYS A 187 -23.62 8.93 -4.68
C LYS A 187 -24.72 9.17 -5.70
N ALA A 188 -24.36 9.73 -6.85
CA ALA A 188 -25.11 9.53 -8.09
C ALA A 188 -24.93 8.07 -8.56
N ALA A 189 -25.85 7.57 -9.38
CA ALA A 189 -25.65 6.26 -10.00
C ALA A 189 -24.48 6.34 -10.99
N VAL A 190 -24.48 7.34 -11.88
CA VAL A 190 -23.44 7.52 -12.91
C VAL A 190 -22.89 8.93 -12.87
N ALA A 191 -21.57 9.11 -13.02
CA ALA A 191 -21.02 10.42 -13.41
C ALA A 191 -19.96 10.27 -14.49
N ALA A 192 -19.94 11.20 -15.43
CA ALA A 192 -18.99 11.25 -16.53
C ALA A 192 -18.32 12.62 -16.61
N SER A 193 -17.07 12.67 -17.06
CA SER A 193 -16.36 13.92 -17.35
C SER A 193 -16.84 14.62 -18.62
N ALA A 194 -17.52 13.86 -19.49
CA ALA A 194 -18.19 14.34 -20.69
C ALA A 194 -19.69 14.04 -20.56
N ASP A 195 -20.27 13.33 -21.53
CA ASP A 195 -21.71 13.04 -21.58
C ASP A 195 -22.09 11.67 -21.02
N VAL A 196 -23.36 11.56 -20.61
CA VAL A 196 -24.02 10.30 -20.28
C VAL A 196 -25.08 10.04 -21.35
N VAL A 197 -24.91 8.97 -22.12
CA VAL A 197 -25.81 8.61 -23.22
C VAL A 197 -26.66 7.41 -22.81
N PHE A 198 -27.98 7.57 -22.88
CA PHE A 198 -28.95 6.58 -22.41
C PHE A 198 -29.58 5.80 -23.57
N GLY A 199 -29.56 4.49 -23.44
CA GLY A 199 -30.45 3.58 -24.14
C GLY A 199 -31.80 3.50 -23.42
N ALA A 200 -32.84 3.11 -24.16
CA ALA A 200 -34.23 3.15 -23.70
C ALA A 200 -34.53 2.28 -22.44
N SER A 201 -33.65 1.34 -22.10
CA SER A 201 -33.84 0.41 -20.98
C SER A 201 -32.91 0.66 -19.79
N ALA A 202 -32.10 1.72 -19.81
CA ALA A 202 -31.23 2.07 -18.70
C ALA A 202 -32.06 2.60 -17.51
N ARG A 203 -31.74 2.15 -16.29
CA ARG A 203 -32.38 2.62 -15.05
C ARG A 203 -31.33 3.00 -14.01
N LEU A 204 -31.23 4.28 -13.73
CA LEU A 204 -30.29 4.85 -12.77
C LEU A 204 -31.05 5.40 -11.55
N PHE A 205 -30.53 5.11 -10.37
CA PHE A 205 -31.03 5.65 -9.10
C PHE A 205 -29.87 6.17 -8.25
N GLY A 206 -29.87 7.46 -7.94
CA GLY A 206 -28.94 8.08 -6.99
C GLY A 206 -29.41 7.97 -5.55
N ALA A 207 -28.55 8.36 -4.61
CA ALA A 207 -28.79 8.35 -3.17
C ALA A 207 -30.05 9.10 -2.72
N GLY A 208 -30.48 10.11 -3.48
CA GLY A 208 -31.65 10.93 -3.19
C GLY A 208 -32.98 10.36 -3.69
N ALA A 209 -32.98 9.21 -4.38
CA ALA A 209 -34.21 8.57 -4.86
C ALA A 209 -34.85 7.74 -3.74
N ALA A 210 -36.16 7.87 -3.54
CA ALA A 210 -36.85 7.13 -2.49
C ALA A 210 -36.89 5.61 -2.79
N PRO A 211 -36.91 4.74 -1.76
CA PRO A 211 -37.15 3.32 -1.97
C PRO A 211 -38.49 3.08 -2.70
N GLY A 212 -38.46 2.40 -3.84
CA GLY A 212 -39.64 2.14 -4.67
C GLY A 212 -40.04 3.28 -5.63
N GLU A 213 -39.30 4.38 -5.66
CA GLU A 213 -39.50 5.43 -6.66
C GLU A 213 -39.26 4.87 -8.07
N SER A 214 -40.23 5.09 -8.97
CA SER A 214 -40.15 4.59 -10.35
C SER A 214 -39.46 5.56 -11.30
N ALA A 215 -39.37 6.84 -10.93
CA ALA A 215 -38.68 7.88 -11.69
C ALA A 215 -37.16 7.65 -11.59
N ALA A 216 -36.62 6.99 -12.61
CA ALA A 216 -35.18 6.79 -12.80
C ALA A 216 -34.61 7.87 -13.74
N ASN A 217 -33.28 7.96 -13.80
CA ASN A 217 -32.54 8.77 -14.78
C ASN A 217 -32.72 10.29 -14.66
N VAL A 218 -32.93 10.80 -13.44
CA VAL A 218 -33.04 12.24 -13.18
C VAL A 218 -31.65 12.88 -13.14
N GLU A 219 -31.40 13.87 -14.01
CA GLU A 219 -30.16 14.64 -14.02
C GLU A 219 -29.95 15.40 -12.70
N GLY A 220 -28.71 15.49 -12.23
CA GLY A 220 -28.39 16.15 -10.96
C GLY A 220 -28.62 15.27 -9.73
N ARG A 221 -29.33 14.15 -9.87
CA ARG A 221 -29.57 13.16 -8.80
C ARG A 221 -29.04 11.78 -9.14
N ASP A 222 -29.50 11.20 -10.24
CA ASP A 222 -29.20 9.84 -10.64
C ASP A 222 -27.97 9.80 -11.56
N TRP A 223 -27.75 10.87 -12.32
CA TRP A 223 -26.57 11.02 -13.15
C TRP A 223 -26.05 12.45 -13.20
N LEU A 224 -24.75 12.58 -13.47
CA LEU A 224 -24.05 13.85 -13.57
C LEU A 224 -23.12 13.85 -14.80
N GLY A 225 -23.32 14.78 -15.72
CA GLY A 225 -22.38 15.07 -16.82
C GLY A 225 -21.34 16.11 -16.42
N SER A 226 -20.26 16.21 -17.21
CA SER A 226 -19.20 17.21 -17.05
C SER A 226 -18.59 17.27 -15.63
N GLN A 227 -18.42 16.12 -14.97
CA GLN A 227 -17.87 16.02 -13.62
C GLN A 227 -16.43 15.54 -13.59
N ALA A 228 -15.65 16.06 -12.62
CA ALA A 228 -14.36 15.46 -12.31
C ALA A 228 -14.58 14.04 -11.74
N VAL A 229 -13.93 13.05 -12.36
CA VAL A 229 -14.00 11.64 -11.96
C VAL A 229 -12.74 11.30 -11.15
N PRO A 230 -12.85 10.58 -10.02
CA PRO A 230 -11.69 10.17 -9.24
C PRO A 230 -10.75 9.31 -10.08
N SER A 231 -9.46 9.63 -10.04
CA SER A 231 -8.40 8.84 -10.65
C SER A 231 -7.32 8.52 -9.62
N LEU A 232 -6.84 7.28 -9.64
CA LEU A 232 -5.66 6.89 -8.89
C LEU A 232 -4.43 7.57 -9.51
N THR A 233 -3.58 8.14 -8.68
CA THR A 233 -2.30 8.72 -9.11
C THR A 233 -1.31 7.61 -9.49
N ASP A 234 -0.22 7.96 -10.17
CA ASP A 234 0.82 6.97 -10.47
C ASP A 234 1.43 6.36 -9.19
N GLU A 235 1.51 7.14 -8.11
CA GLU A 235 1.99 6.67 -6.81
C GLU A 235 0.99 5.74 -6.10
N ASP A 236 -0.32 6.01 -6.24
CA ASP A 236 -1.38 5.10 -5.79
C ASP A 236 -1.26 3.74 -6.53
N LEU A 237 -1.08 3.80 -7.86
CA LEU A 237 -0.95 2.61 -8.71
C LEU A 237 0.31 1.81 -8.36
N ASP A 238 1.46 2.46 -8.16
CA ASP A 238 2.70 1.80 -7.74
C ASP A 238 2.57 1.12 -6.37
N THR A 239 1.86 1.77 -5.45
CA THR A 239 1.58 1.19 -4.12
C THR A 239 0.70 -0.05 -4.22
N LEU A 240 -0.37 0.01 -5.02
CA LEU A 240 -1.27 -1.12 -5.26
C LEU A 240 -0.57 -2.26 -6.00
N LYS A 241 0.27 -1.94 -6.99
CA LYS A 241 1.11 -2.90 -7.72
C LYS A 241 2.05 -3.65 -6.77
N ALA A 242 2.77 -2.92 -5.91
CA ALA A 242 3.67 -3.52 -4.93
C ALA A 242 2.90 -4.44 -3.95
N LEU A 243 1.75 -3.99 -3.46
CA LEU A 243 0.89 -4.78 -2.58
C LEU A 243 0.36 -6.05 -3.28
N ALA A 244 -0.13 -5.94 -4.50
CA ALA A 244 -0.62 -7.07 -5.28
C ALA A 244 0.49 -8.10 -5.57
N ALA A 245 1.72 -7.63 -5.85
CA ALA A 245 2.87 -8.50 -6.07
C ALA A 245 3.19 -9.37 -4.84
N THR A 246 3.16 -8.77 -3.64
CA THR A 246 3.39 -9.53 -2.39
C THR A 246 2.29 -10.55 -2.07
N ARG A 247 1.07 -10.33 -2.56
CA ARG A 247 -0.10 -11.16 -2.30
C ARG A 247 -0.42 -12.15 -3.42
N GLY A 248 0.38 -12.18 -4.49
CA GLY A 248 0.17 -13.06 -5.65
C GLY A 248 -0.94 -12.61 -6.61
N GLY A 249 -1.46 -11.39 -6.45
CA GLY A 249 -2.52 -10.81 -7.29
C GLY A 249 -2.02 -9.96 -8.46
N TYR A 250 -0.70 -9.79 -8.59
CA TYR A 250 -0.10 -9.04 -9.70
C TYR A 250 -0.11 -9.87 -11.00
N ARG A 251 -0.50 -9.23 -12.10
CA ARG A 251 -0.46 -9.78 -13.46
C ARG A 251 0.16 -8.76 -14.40
N ARG A 252 1.04 -9.23 -15.29
CA ARG A 252 1.60 -8.42 -16.37
C ARG A 252 1.30 -9.12 -17.70
N PRO A 253 0.47 -8.54 -18.57
CA PRO A 253 0.20 -9.10 -19.88
C PRO A 253 1.48 -9.04 -20.74
N PRO A 254 1.68 -10.00 -21.66
CA PRO A 254 2.87 -10.04 -22.52
C PRO A 254 2.83 -9.00 -23.64
N SER A 255 1.64 -8.49 -23.99
CA SER A 255 1.40 -7.51 -25.05
C SER A 255 0.18 -6.65 -24.72
N ASP A 256 -0.07 -5.64 -25.54
CA ASP A 256 -1.25 -4.76 -25.50
C ASP A 256 -2.52 -5.40 -26.11
N GLY A 257 -2.46 -6.69 -26.43
CA GLY A 257 -3.62 -7.47 -26.85
C GLY A 257 -4.52 -7.91 -25.68
N PRO A 258 -5.71 -8.46 -25.99
CA PRO A 258 -6.62 -8.98 -24.98
C PRO A 258 -5.96 -10.03 -24.08
N PHE A 259 -6.10 -9.84 -22.77
CA PHE A 259 -5.60 -10.72 -21.72
C PHE A 259 -6.77 -11.13 -20.84
N GLU A 260 -6.98 -12.44 -20.69
CA GLU A 260 -8.07 -12.97 -19.88
C GLU A 260 -7.63 -13.23 -18.44
N LEU A 261 -8.41 -12.74 -17.47
CA LEU A 261 -8.26 -13.11 -16.07
C LEU A 261 -8.92 -14.46 -15.82
N THR A 262 -8.20 -15.38 -15.18
CA THR A 262 -8.69 -16.73 -14.83
C THR A 262 -8.24 -17.12 -13.43
N ASP A 263 -9.08 -17.88 -12.73
CA ASP A 263 -8.85 -18.45 -11.38
C ASP A 263 -8.28 -17.43 -10.36
N VAL A 264 -8.85 -16.23 -10.37
CA VAL A 264 -8.41 -15.12 -9.54
C VAL A 264 -9.02 -15.24 -8.14
N ARG A 265 -8.17 -15.21 -7.10
CA ARG A 265 -8.58 -15.26 -5.70
C ARG A 265 -9.04 -13.89 -5.20
N ASP A 266 -9.93 -13.90 -4.23
CA ASP A 266 -10.36 -12.72 -3.47
C ASP A 266 -9.17 -11.87 -2.98
N GLY A 267 -9.30 -10.54 -3.04
CA GLY A 267 -8.30 -9.59 -2.58
C GLY A 267 -7.98 -8.51 -3.61
N LEU A 268 -6.70 -8.13 -3.72
CA LEU A 268 -6.22 -7.13 -4.66
C LEU A 268 -5.63 -7.79 -5.90
N VAL A 269 -6.21 -7.49 -7.04
CA VAL A 269 -5.75 -7.91 -8.37
C VAL A 269 -5.28 -6.67 -9.10
N PHE A 270 -4.00 -6.66 -9.47
CA PHE A 270 -3.43 -5.55 -10.22
C PHE A 270 -2.93 -6.07 -11.57
N VAL A 271 -3.51 -5.58 -12.65
CA VAL A 271 -3.04 -5.87 -14.02
C VAL A 271 -2.30 -4.65 -14.54
N ASP A 272 -1.01 -4.81 -14.76
CA ASP A 272 -0.14 -3.73 -15.22
C ASP A 272 -0.11 -3.60 -16.75
N THR A 273 0.49 -2.53 -17.25
CA THR A 273 0.80 -2.39 -18.67
C THR A 273 1.84 -3.42 -19.12
N PRO A 274 1.91 -3.72 -20.42
CA PRO A 274 2.96 -4.60 -20.97
C PRO A 274 4.38 -4.12 -20.68
N ALA A 275 4.62 -2.81 -20.65
CA ALA A 275 5.92 -2.24 -20.29
C ALA A 275 6.20 -2.25 -18.78
N GLY A 276 5.18 -2.45 -17.94
CA GLY A 276 5.31 -2.48 -16.49
C GLY A 276 5.41 -1.08 -15.86
N THR A 277 4.85 -0.06 -16.53
CA THR A 277 4.87 1.35 -16.10
C THR A 277 3.46 1.93 -16.07
N ASN A 278 3.23 2.99 -15.28
CA ASN A 278 1.94 3.70 -15.23
C ASN A 278 1.73 4.69 -16.38
N ALA A 279 2.73 4.84 -17.25
CA ALA A 279 2.62 5.66 -18.45
C ALA A 279 1.76 4.95 -19.50
N LEU A 280 0.50 5.34 -19.59
CA LEU A 280 -0.43 4.79 -20.58
C LEU A 280 -0.15 5.35 -21.97
N ALA A 281 -0.19 4.46 -22.95
CA ALA A 281 -0.20 4.79 -24.36
C ALA A 281 -1.07 3.79 -25.13
N PRO A 282 -1.49 4.10 -26.38
CA PRO A 282 -2.20 3.15 -27.22
C PRO A 282 -1.44 1.84 -27.49
N THR A 283 -0.13 1.79 -27.31
CA THR A 283 0.70 0.57 -27.42
C THR A 283 1.17 0.06 -26.06
N ASN A 284 0.82 0.74 -24.97
CA ASN A 284 1.21 0.40 -23.62
C ASN A 284 0.02 0.56 -22.67
N ARG A 285 -0.94 -0.33 -22.80
CA ARG A 285 -2.09 -0.46 -21.89
C ARG A 285 -2.47 -1.92 -21.78
N ALA A 286 -2.95 -2.34 -20.62
CA ALA A 286 -3.57 -3.65 -20.48
C ALA A 286 -4.96 -3.63 -21.14
N VAL A 287 -5.34 -4.69 -21.84
CA VAL A 287 -6.72 -4.89 -22.31
C VAL A 287 -7.22 -6.16 -21.67
N VAL A 288 -8.04 -6.04 -20.63
CA VAL A 288 -8.40 -7.18 -19.78
C VAL A 288 -9.82 -7.64 -20.04
N ALA A 289 -10.01 -8.93 -20.32
CA ALA A 289 -11.33 -9.55 -20.40
C ALA A 289 -11.67 -10.26 -19.08
N ILE A 290 -12.85 -9.98 -18.53
CA ILE A 290 -13.45 -10.65 -17.39
C ILE A 290 -14.62 -11.48 -17.92
N ARG A 291 -14.50 -12.81 -17.84
CA ARG A 291 -15.39 -13.81 -18.45
C ARG A 291 -15.87 -14.82 -17.41
N PRO A 292 -16.83 -15.71 -17.74
CA PRO A 292 -17.18 -16.83 -16.87
C PRO A 292 -15.95 -17.62 -16.43
N GLY A 293 -15.80 -17.86 -15.12
CA GLY A 293 -14.64 -18.56 -14.57
C GLY A 293 -13.41 -17.68 -14.26
N PHE A 294 -13.53 -16.36 -14.38
CA PHE A 294 -12.42 -15.47 -14.02
C PHE A 294 -12.03 -15.57 -12.53
N ALA A 295 -13.00 -15.80 -11.64
CA ALA A 295 -12.80 -15.84 -10.21
C ALA A 295 -12.79 -17.28 -9.68
N ALA A 296 -11.91 -17.54 -8.71
CA ALA A 296 -11.86 -18.79 -7.98
C ALA A 296 -13.09 -19.00 -7.08
N GLN A 297 -13.75 -17.91 -6.68
CA GLN A 297 -14.98 -17.89 -5.88
C GLN A 297 -15.94 -16.83 -6.42
N VAL A 298 -17.24 -17.12 -6.37
CA VAL A 298 -18.30 -16.19 -6.77
C VAL A 298 -19.22 -15.95 -5.55
N PRO A 299 -19.45 -14.70 -5.13
CA PRO A 299 -18.92 -13.47 -5.70
C PRO A 299 -17.40 -13.33 -5.47
N PHE A 300 -16.68 -12.77 -6.46
CA PHE A 300 -15.30 -12.30 -6.23
C PHE A 300 -15.35 -11.13 -5.24
N ARG A 301 -14.53 -11.16 -4.21
CA ARG A 301 -14.44 -10.06 -3.23
C ARG A 301 -13.11 -9.33 -3.33
N GLY A 302 -13.14 -8.01 -3.51
CA GLY A 302 -11.94 -7.19 -3.46
C GLY A 302 -11.82 -6.19 -4.61
N TRP A 303 -10.60 -5.86 -5.02
CA TRP A 303 -10.32 -4.85 -6.02
C TRP A 303 -9.68 -5.46 -7.26
N ILE A 304 -10.20 -5.08 -8.42
CA ILE A 304 -9.59 -5.34 -9.72
C ILE A 304 -9.14 -3.99 -10.28
N VAL A 305 -7.83 -3.78 -10.31
CA VAL A 305 -7.20 -2.54 -10.76
C VAL A 305 -6.43 -2.86 -12.03
N VAL A 306 -6.84 -2.24 -13.14
CA VAL A 306 -6.26 -2.48 -14.46
C VAL A 306 -5.67 -1.18 -14.99
N ASN A 307 -4.37 -1.22 -15.30
CA ASN A 307 -3.64 -0.15 -15.94
C ASN A 307 -3.91 -0.14 -17.45
N GLY A 308 -5.16 0.16 -17.81
CA GLY A 308 -5.65 0.13 -19.18
C GLY A 308 -7.17 0.00 -19.25
N ASP A 309 -7.64 -0.87 -20.13
CA ASP A 309 -9.05 -1.09 -20.43
C ASP A 309 -9.56 -2.40 -19.82
N VAL A 310 -10.83 -2.40 -19.40
CA VAL A 310 -11.53 -3.60 -18.89
C VAL A 310 -12.75 -3.90 -19.75
N SER A 311 -12.88 -5.15 -20.17
CA SER A 311 -14.03 -5.70 -20.89
C SER A 311 -14.74 -6.74 -20.01
N LEU A 312 -15.97 -6.46 -19.61
CA LEU A 312 -16.85 -7.38 -18.90
C LEU A 312 -17.68 -8.14 -19.93
N GLU A 313 -17.44 -9.44 -20.10
CA GLU A 313 -17.99 -10.20 -21.21
C GLU A 313 -18.68 -11.49 -20.77
N GLY A 314 -19.86 -11.74 -21.33
CA GLY A 314 -20.70 -12.87 -20.94
C GLY A 314 -21.08 -12.83 -19.45
N HIS A 315 -21.64 -13.93 -18.95
CA HIS A 315 -22.07 -14.04 -17.57
C HIS A 315 -20.90 -14.31 -16.62
N PHE A 316 -20.17 -13.26 -16.22
CA PHE A 316 -19.04 -13.37 -15.29
C PHE A 316 -19.45 -13.64 -13.83
N GLY A 317 -20.76 -13.64 -13.53
CA GLY A 317 -21.28 -13.89 -12.18
C GLY A 317 -21.38 -12.61 -11.37
N GLU A 318 -20.77 -12.58 -10.18
CA GLU A 318 -20.85 -11.43 -9.28
C GLU A 318 -19.47 -10.95 -8.81
N ILE A 319 -19.29 -9.63 -8.79
CA ILE A 319 -18.14 -8.93 -8.21
C ILE A 319 -18.64 -8.09 -7.03
N ALA A 320 -18.15 -8.38 -5.83
CA ALA A 320 -18.34 -7.57 -4.63
C ALA A 320 -17.07 -6.74 -4.38
N GLY A 321 -16.98 -5.55 -4.96
CA GLY A 321 -15.68 -4.91 -5.11
C GLY A 321 -15.61 -3.58 -5.87
N LEU A 322 -14.37 -3.15 -6.11
CA LEU A 322 -14.04 -2.06 -7.03
C LEU A 322 -13.49 -2.65 -8.34
N VAL A 323 -14.05 -2.23 -9.46
CA VAL A 323 -13.44 -2.41 -10.79
C VAL A 323 -12.89 -1.06 -11.22
N TYR A 324 -11.56 -0.93 -11.20
CA TYR A 324 -10.86 0.27 -11.65
C TYR A 324 -10.15 0.00 -12.97
N ALA A 325 -10.48 0.76 -14.00
CA ALA A 325 -9.76 0.83 -15.26
C ALA A 325 -9.11 2.21 -15.39
N ALA A 326 -7.80 2.24 -15.61
CA ALA A 326 -7.08 3.50 -15.78
C ALA A 326 -7.51 4.26 -17.06
N ASN A 327 -8.14 3.58 -18.03
CA ASN A 327 -8.66 4.18 -19.24
C ASN A 327 -10.17 3.96 -19.43
N ALA A 328 -10.62 2.83 -20.01
CA ALA A 328 -12.04 2.63 -20.34
C ALA A 328 -12.60 1.31 -19.78
N VAL A 329 -13.93 1.25 -19.62
CA VAL A 329 -14.66 0.02 -19.29
C VAL A 329 -15.71 -0.24 -20.37
N SER A 330 -15.74 -1.46 -20.91
CA SER A 330 -16.83 -1.97 -21.74
C SER A 330 -17.52 -3.14 -21.05
N ALA A 331 -18.83 -3.24 -21.18
CA ALA A 331 -19.61 -4.38 -20.74
C ALA A 331 -20.52 -4.86 -21.88
N ALA A 332 -20.25 -6.08 -22.34
CA ALA A 332 -21.07 -6.83 -23.28
C ALA A 332 -21.55 -8.12 -22.58
N ASP A 333 -22.24 -7.95 -21.46
CA ASP A 333 -22.80 -9.07 -20.70
C ASP A 333 -23.97 -9.72 -21.47
N SER A 334 -24.06 -11.04 -21.39
CA SER A 334 -25.21 -11.82 -21.86
C SER A 334 -26.42 -11.74 -20.91
N GLY A 335 -26.24 -11.13 -19.73
CA GLY A 335 -27.27 -10.88 -18.72
C GLY A 335 -27.02 -11.62 -17.42
N GLY A 336 -27.46 -11.03 -16.31
CA GLY A 336 -27.42 -11.64 -14.99
C GLY A 336 -26.14 -11.40 -14.19
N SER A 337 -25.14 -10.71 -14.75
CA SER A 337 -23.96 -10.36 -13.97
C SER A 337 -24.21 -9.13 -13.09
N ARG A 338 -23.63 -9.15 -11.89
CA ARG A 338 -23.84 -8.10 -10.89
C ARG A 338 -22.51 -7.58 -10.34
N ILE A 339 -22.44 -6.27 -10.15
CA ILE A 339 -21.37 -5.62 -9.39
C ILE A 339 -21.98 -5.00 -8.15
N THR A 340 -21.65 -5.54 -6.99
CA THR A 340 -21.97 -4.97 -5.68
C THR A 340 -20.75 -4.15 -5.24
N GLY A 341 -20.76 -2.84 -5.45
CA GLY A 341 -19.61 -1.98 -5.20
C GLY A 341 -19.53 -0.82 -6.19
N MET A 342 -18.38 -0.65 -6.85
CA MET A 342 -18.11 0.53 -7.68
C MET A 342 -17.34 0.18 -8.97
N ILE A 343 -17.61 0.94 -10.03
CA ILE A 343 -16.82 0.95 -11.27
C ILE A 343 -16.22 2.34 -11.46
N VAL A 344 -14.92 2.40 -11.75
CA VAL A 344 -14.22 3.63 -12.12
C VAL A 344 -13.44 3.38 -13.41
N ALA A 345 -13.72 4.16 -14.44
CA ALA A 345 -12.89 4.28 -15.63
C ALA A 345 -12.28 5.68 -15.62
N ALA A 346 -10.96 5.82 -15.46
CA ALA A 346 -10.34 7.14 -15.27
C ALA A 346 -10.16 7.94 -16.57
N GLY A 347 -10.29 7.31 -17.74
CA GLY A 347 -10.23 8.00 -19.03
C GLY A 347 -8.86 8.63 -19.34
N ARG A 348 -7.75 8.10 -18.81
CA ARG A 348 -6.43 8.75 -18.93
C ARG A 348 -5.93 8.92 -20.38
N LEU A 349 -6.43 8.15 -21.35
CA LEU A 349 -6.14 8.33 -22.79
C LEU A 349 -7.23 9.13 -23.53
N GLY A 350 -8.33 9.52 -22.87
CA GLY A 350 -9.45 10.27 -23.44
C GLY A 350 -10.39 9.48 -24.36
N ALA A 351 -9.92 8.41 -24.99
CA ALA A 351 -10.71 7.47 -25.78
C ALA A 351 -10.28 6.01 -25.48
N PRO A 352 -11.16 5.02 -25.66
CA PRO A 352 -12.55 5.12 -26.12
C PRO A 352 -13.55 5.57 -25.02
N ALA A 353 -14.81 5.81 -25.44
CA ALA A 353 -15.93 5.93 -24.51
C ALA A 353 -16.15 4.62 -23.74
N SER A 354 -16.63 4.72 -22.50
CA SER A 354 -17.05 3.54 -21.75
C SER A 354 -18.45 3.11 -22.17
N ILE A 355 -18.67 1.83 -22.45
CA ILE A 355 -19.95 1.34 -22.98
C ILE A 355 -20.44 0.21 -22.09
N LEU A 356 -21.58 0.39 -21.43
CA LEU A 356 -22.15 -0.62 -20.53
C LEU A 356 -23.45 -1.18 -21.13
N GLY A 357 -23.57 -2.50 -21.18
CA GLY A 357 -24.76 -3.22 -21.61
C GLY A 357 -25.06 -4.42 -20.70
N ASN A 358 -26.35 -4.64 -20.41
CA ASN A 358 -26.88 -5.77 -19.64
C ASN A 358 -26.24 -6.00 -18.26
N LEU A 359 -25.81 -4.92 -17.60
CA LEU A 359 -25.09 -4.96 -16.32
C LEU A 359 -25.94 -4.40 -15.18
N SER A 360 -25.93 -5.08 -14.03
CA SER A 360 -26.49 -4.54 -12.79
C SER A 360 -25.37 -4.09 -11.85
N VAL A 361 -25.40 -2.83 -11.43
CA VAL A 361 -24.47 -2.28 -10.43
C VAL A 361 -25.28 -1.81 -9.22
N ALA A 362 -24.96 -2.31 -8.03
CA ALA A 362 -25.54 -1.86 -6.77
C ALA A 362 -24.42 -1.33 -5.90
N PHE A 363 -24.49 -0.06 -5.52
CA PHE A 363 -23.45 0.54 -4.69
C PHE A 363 -23.50 0.01 -3.26
N ASP A 364 -22.39 -0.58 -2.82
CA ASP A 364 -22.15 -0.95 -1.44
C ASP A 364 -20.76 -0.43 -1.02
N CYS A 365 -20.73 0.39 0.02
CA CYS A 365 -19.50 1.04 0.49
C CYS A 365 -18.47 0.04 1.04
N THR A 366 -18.93 -1.00 1.72
CA THR A 366 -18.06 -2.02 2.33
C THR A 366 -17.41 -2.89 1.25
N ALA A 367 -18.20 -3.32 0.27
CA ALA A 367 -17.71 -4.07 -0.89
C ALA A 367 -16.79 -3.21 -1.76
N ALA A 368 -17.15 -1.94 -2.02
CA ALA A 368 -16.30 -1.01 -2.79
C ALA A 368 -14.95 -0.73 -2.11
N ARG A 369 -14.85 -0.85 -0.77
CA ARG A 369 -13.56 -0.80 -0.03
C ARG A 369 -12.83 -2.14 0.05
N GLY A 370 -13.32 -3.16 -0.63
CA GLY A 370 -12.71 -4.48 -0.71
C GLY A 370 -12.98 -5.37 0.51
N SER A 371 -14.07 -5.15 1.26
CA SER A 371 -14.56 -6.06 2.32
C SER A 371 -13.49 -6.50 3.34
N SER A 372 -12.66 -5.56 3.79
CA SER A 372 -11.54 -5.81 4.74
C SER A 372 -10.41 -6.69 4.20
N LEU A 373 -10.40 -7.02 2.91
CA LEU A 373 -9.30 -7.74 2.25
C LEU A 373 -8.14 -6.80 1.88
N LEU A 374 -8.36 -5.49 1.93
CA LEU A 374 -7.34 -4.45 1.74
C LEU A 374 -6.88 -3.89 3.09
N PRO A 375 -5.60 -3.45 3.21
CA PRO A 375 -5.13 -2.76 4.41
C PRO A 375 -5.98 -1.52 4.72
N SER A 376 -6.50 -1.42 5.93
CA SER A 376 -7.36 -0.32 6.38
C SER A 376 -6.61 0.85 7.03
N GLY A 377 -5.27 0.86 6.96
CA GLY A 377 -4.40 1.82 7.63
C GLY A 377 -3.11 2.07 6.87
N TRP A 378 -2.17 2.75 7.52
CA TRP A 378 -0.83 2.97 6.97
C TRP A 378 0.01 1.72 7.14
N PHE A 379 0.80 1.40 6.12
CA PHE A 379 1.71 0.26 6.10
C PHE A 379 3.03 0.66 5.44
N VAL A 380 4.10 -0.08 5.73
CA VAL A 380 5.37 0.08 5.02
C VAL A 380 5.19 -0.37 3.58
N ARG A 381 5.46 0.51 2.61
CA ARG A 381 5.38 0.16 1.19
C ARG A 381 6.37 -1.00 0.93
N PRO A 382 5.94 -2.10 0.27
CA PRO A 382 6.82 -3.23 0.02
C PRO A 382 8.11 -2.80 -0.69
N GLY A 383 9.26 -3.25 -0.18
CA GLY A 383 10.58 -2.91 -0.73
C GLY A 383 11.09 -1.51 -0.40
N ALA A 384 10.38 -0.69 0.38
CA ALA A 384 10.76 0.68 0.69
C ALA A 384 11.40 0.89 2.07
N TYR A 385 11.76 -0.20 2.76
CA TYR A 385 12.42 -0.17 4.07
C TYR A 385 13.95 -0.25 3.91
N CYS A 386 14.66 0.68 4.54
CA CYS A 386 16.12 0.75 4.50
C CYS A 386 16.71 0.91 5.90
N ASP A 387 17.79 0.17 6.13
CA ASP A 387 18.51 0.08 7.40
C ASP A 387 19.85 0.83 7.42
N ARG A 388 20.24 1.43 6.28
CA ARG A 388 21.57 2.05 6.12
C ARG A 388 21.59 3.56 6.31
N PRO A 389 22.73 4.13 6.78
CA PRO A 389 22.93 5.57 6.91
C PRO A 389 22.82 6.34 5.60
N THR A 390 23.08 5.69 4.46
CA THR A 390 23.19 6.29 3.12
C THR A 390 21.93 6.19 2.25
N GLY A 391 20.79 5.80 2.84
CA GLY A 391 19.49 5.81 2.17
C GLY A 391 19.10 4.48 1.50
N CYS A 392 17.84 4.43 1.09
CA CYS A 392 17.45 3.79 -0.17
C CYS A 392 17.85 4.76 -1.29
#